data_AF-A0A914WI85-F1
#
_entry.id   AF-A0A914WI85-F1
#
_cell.length_a   1.000
_cell.length_b   1.000
_cell.length_c   1.000
_cell.angle_alpha   90.00
_cell.angle_beta   90.00
_cell.angle_gamma   90.00
#
_symmetry.space_group_name_H-M   'P 1'
#
loop_
_entity.id
_entity.type
_entity.pdbx_description
1 polymer ?
#
loop_
_entity_poly.entity_id
_entity_poly.type
_entity_poly.pdbx_seq_one_letter_code
_entity_poly.pdbx_strand_id
1 'polypeptide(L)'
;MKLFEQIINACLRDITEIAANQFRFMPGRSTTDAIFALRILTEKFREKKQQLHLAFLVMEKAYDRVPWKLIWWALRKKNVPEAYVGIIHDMYAAAATTVRKHHVDRQQLSQWLLGSTKDWHSAHYSSF
;
A
#
# COMPACT_ATOMS: atom_id res chain seq x y z
N MET A 1 -8.82 -8.91 5.86
CA MET A 1 -8.31 -8.66 7.23
C MET A 1 -9.09 -9.52 8.18
N LYS A 2 -8.43 -10.07 9.21
CA LYS A 2 -9.12 -10.85 10.24
C LYS A 2 -9.98 -9.90 11.08
N LEU A 3 -11.09 -10.39 11.64
CA LEU A 3 -12.05 -9.59 12.42
C LEU A 3 -11.36 -8.74 13.52
N PHE A 4 -10.41 -9.34 14.23
CA PHE A 4 -9.66 -8.66 15.31
C PHE A 4 -8.87 -7.44 14.81
N GLU A 5 -8.22 -7.55 13.64
CA GLU A 5 -7.46 -6.45 13.04
C GLU A 5 -8.39 -5.30 12.63
N GLN A 6 -9.62 -5.61 12.20
CA GLN A 6 -10.62 -4.60 11.85
C GLN A 6 -11.09 -3.83 13.08
N ILE A 7 -11.31 -4.51 14.21
CA ILE A 7 -11.69 -3.89 15.48
C ILE A 7 -10.58 -2.95 15.97
N ILE A 8 -9.33 -3.41 15.99
CA ILE A 8 -8.19 -2.58 16.38
C ILE A 8 -8.08 -1.36 15.47
N ASN A 9 -8.17 -1.55 14.15
CA ASN A 9 -8.11 -0.44 13.21
C ASN A 9 -9.24 0.57 13.40
N ALA A 10 -10.46 0.14 13.77
CA ALA A 10 -11.54 1.05 14.11
C ALA A 10 -11.21 1.87 15.37
N CYS A 11 -10.80 1.22 16.46
CA CYS A 11 -10.40 1.92 17.69
C CYS A 11 -9.24 2.92 17.45
N LEU A 12 -8.24 2.53 16.66
CA LEU A 12 -7.11 3.39 16.33
C LEU A 12 -7.53 4.64 15.54
N ARG A 13 -8.57 4.55 14.71
CA ARG A 13 -9.09 5.70 13.95
C ARG A 13 -9.81 6.71 14.84
N ASP A 14 -10.42 6.25 15.93
CA ASP A 14 -11.11 7.13 16.86
C ASP A 14 -10.13 7.91 17.75
N ILE A 15 -8.95 7.35 18.01
CA ILE A 15 -7.94 7.96 18.90
C ILE A 15 -6.81 8.67 18.15
N THR A 16 -6.63 8.42 16.85
CA THR A 16 -5.54 9.02 16.06
C THR A 16 -6.06 9.87 14.91
N GLU A 17 -5.47 11.04 14.75
CA GLU A 17 -5.71 11.89 13.59
C GLU A 17 -4.77 11.55 12.44
N ILE A 18 -5.38 11.29 11.28
CA ILE A 18 -4.71 11.07 10.00
C ILE A 18 -4.82 12.36 9.17
N ALA A 19 -3.74 12.72 8.49
CA ALA A 19 -3.67 13.95 7.73
C ALA A 19 -4.77 14.02 6.64
N ALA A 20 -5.33 15.21 6.43
CA ALA A 20 -6.40 15.44 5.45
C ALA A 20 -5.99 15.15 4.00
N ASN A 21 -4.70 15.21 3.70
CA ASN A 21 -4.12 14.88 2.40
C ASN A 21 -3.77 13.39 2.23
N GLN A 22 -4.09 12.54 3.20
CA GLN A 22 -3.99 11.09 3.05
C GLN A 22 -5.20 10.57 2.26
N PHE A 23 -4.94 10.02 1.07
CA PHE A 23 -5.98 9.43 0.22
C PHE A 23 -6.02 7.91 0.30
N ARG A 24 -4.85 7.28 0.42
CA ARG A 24 -4.76 5.81 0.52
C ARG A 24 -5.12 5.35 1.94
N PHE A 25 -5.87 4.25 2.04
CA PHE A 25 -6.35 3.66 3.29
C PHE A 25 -7.34 4.53 4.08
N MET A 26 -7.98 5.49 3.42
CA MET A 26 -9.05 6.29 4.03
C MET A 26 -10.40 5.93 3.40
N PRO A 27 -11.44 5.64 4.20
CA PRO A 27 -12.76 5.39 3.66
C PRO A 27 -13.27 6.64 2.92
N GLY A 28 -13.89 6.45 1.76
CA GLY A 28 -14.40 7.54 0.93
C GLY A 28 -13.34 8.40 0.25
N ARG A 29 -12.05 7.99 0.26
CA ARG A 29 -10.99 8.65 -0.52
C ARG A 29 -10.26 7.63 -1.38
N SER A 30 -9.97 8.03 -2.60
CA SER A 30 -9.27 7.20 -3.57
C SER A 30 -8.03 7.89 -4.11
N THR A 31 -7.09 7.09 -4.64
CA THR A 31 -5.96 7.64 -5.40
C THR A 31 -6.43 8.42 -6.62
N THR A 32 -7.60 8.07 -7.19
CA THR A 32 -8.22 8.78 -8.30
C THR A 32 -8.53 10.23 -7.93
N ASP A 33 -9.02 10.48 -6.71
CA ASP A 33 -9.31 11.85 -6.25
C ASP A 33 -8.04 12.70 -6.15
N ALA A 34 -6.95 12.11 -5.65
CA ALA A 34 -5.64 12.78 -5.59
C ALA A 34 -5.09 13.10 -6.98
N ILE A 35 -5.18 12.16 -7.91
CA ILE A 35 -4.76 12.34 -9.31
C ILE A 35 -5.61 13.42 -9.96
N PHE A 36 -6.92 13.40 -9.75
CA PHE A 36 -7.84 14.38 -10.30
C PHE A 36 -7.53 15.79 -9.78
N ALA A 37 -7.33 15.94 -8.47
CA ALA A 37 -6.91 17.21 -7.87
C ALA A 37 -5.59 17.74 -8.47
N LEU A 38 -4.61 16.85 -8.68
CA LEU A 38 -3.34 17.21 -9.30
C LEU A 38 -3.52 17.66 -10.77
N ARG A 39 -4.42 17.03 -11.52
CA ARG A 39 -4.75 17.42 -12.90
C ARG A 39 -5.40 18.81 -12.93
N ILE A 40 -6.38 19.07 -12.05
CA ILE A 40 -7.00 20.41 -11.93
C ILE A 40 -5.94 21.46 -11.58
N LEU A 41 -5.07 21.17 -10.62
CA LEU A 41 -4.00 22.09 -10.23
C LEU A 41 -3.09 22.42 -11.40
N THR A 42 -2.68 21.39 -12.15
CA THR A 42 -1.80 21.55 -13.32
C THR A 42 -2.47 22.41 -14.40
N GLU A 43 -3.75 22.18 -14.69
CA GLU A 43 -4.48 22.96 -15.71
C GLU A 43 -4.65 24.43 -15.29
N LYS A 44 -4.98 24.70 -14.02
CA LYS A 44 -5.10 26.07 -13.50
C LYS A 44 -3.81 26.89 -13.62
N PHE A 45 -2.65 26.26 -13.41
CA PHE A 45 -1.36 26.94 -13.59
C PHE A 45 -1.05 27.18 -15.07
N ARG A 46 -1.41 26.22 -15.93
CA ARG A 46 -1.30 26.34 -17.39
C ARG A 46 -2.14 27.49 -17.94
N GLU A 47 -3.40 27.62 -17.51
CA GLU A 47 -4.30 28.72 -17.87
C GLU A 47 -3.71 30.09 -17.51
N LYS A 48 -3.09 30.18 -16.33
CA LYS A 48 -2.43 31.41 -15.84
C LYS A 48 -1.05 31.66 -16.43
N LYS A 49 -0.55 30.77 -17.31
CA LYS A 49 0.82 30.80 -17.86
C LYS A 49 1.89 30.85 -16.76
N GLN A 50 1.63 30.23 -15.61
CA GLN A 50 2.55 30.14 -14.50
C GLN A 50 3.28 28.79 -14.51
N GLN A 51 4.54 28.80 -14.08
CA GLN A 51 5.31 27.56 -13.94
C GLN A 51 4.88 26.81 -12.68
N LEU A 52 4.64 25.50 -12.82
CA LEU A 52 4.36 24.58 -11.73
C LEU A 52 5.42 23.47 -11.76
N HIS A 53 6.11 23.27 -10.64
CA HIS A 53 7.07 22.18 -10.45
C HIS A 53 6.48 21.14 -9.50
N LEU A 54 6.48 19.88 -9.91
CA LEU A 54 5.96 18.76 -9.13
C LEU A 54 7.10 17.77 -8.85
N ALA A 55 7.24 17.37 -7.58
CA ALA A 55 8.17 16.33 -7.16
C ALA A 55 7.39 15.10 -6.67
N PHE A 56 7.69 13.94 -7.25
CA PHE A 56 7.09 12.66 -6.85
C PHE A 56 8.08 11.87 -6.01
N LEU A 57 7.68 11.54 -4.78
CA LEU A 57 8.48 10.71 -3.87
C LEU A 57 7.85 9.32 -3.79
N VAL A 58 8.61 8.31 -4.18
CA VAL A 58 8.20 6.90 -4.09
C VAL A 58 9.18 6.17 -3.19
N MET A 59 8.67 5.51 -2.15
CA MET A 59 9.47 4.64 -1.30
C MET A 59 9.52 3.23 -1.89
N GLU A 60 10.70 2.77 -2.28
CA GLU A 60 10.90 1.38 -2.71
C GLU A 60 10.71 0.43 -1.51
N LYS A 61 9.83 -0.56 -1.65
CA LYS A 61 9.52 -1.56 -0.61
C LYS A 61 9.13 -0.92 0.74
N ALA A 62 8.22 0.04 0.67
CA ALA A 62 7.79 0.85 1.82
C ALA A 62 7.34 0.05 3.03
N TYR A 63 6.80 -1.17 2.87
CA TYR A 63 6.36 -2.02 3.98
C TYR A 63 7.47 -2.94 4.50
N ASP A 64 8.39 -3.39 3.64
CA ASP A 64 9.43 -4.34 4.02
C ASP A 64 10.59 -3.66 4.78
N ARG A 65 10.76 -2.35 4.57
CA ARG A 65 11.91 -1.58 5.09
C ARG A 65 11.59 -0.76 6.33
N VAL A 66 10.38 -0.83 6.90
CA VAL A 66 10.04 -0.04 8.10
C VAL A 66 10.66 -0.68 9.34
N PRO A 67 11.51 0.03 10.10
CA PRO A 67 12.02 -0.49 11.37
C PRO A 67 10.89 -0.60 12.40
N TRP A 68 10.74 -1.77 13.04
CA TRP A 68 9.71 -1.99 14.07
C TRP A 68 9.75 -0.98 15.22
N LYS A 69 10.96 -0.58 15.64
CA LYS A 69 11.15 0.45 16.67
C LYS A 69 10.48 1.79 16.30
N LEU A 70 10.50 2.14 15.01
CA LEU A 70 9.89 3.37 14.52
C LEU A 70 8.37 3.30 14.56
N ILE A 71 7.77 2.13 14.33
CA ILE A 71 6.32 1.92 14.43
C ILE A 71 5.85 2.15 15.88
N TRP A 72 6.54 1.56 16.86
CA TRP A 72 6.20 1.74 18.27
C TRP A 72 6.35 3.20 18.71
N TRP A 73 7.43 3.85 18.28
CA TRP A 73 7.63 5.27 18.52
C TRP A 73 6.52 6.13 17.89
N ALA A 74 6.12 5.84 16.65
CA ALA A 74 5.08 6.59 15.95
C ALA A 74 3.71 6.45 16.63
N LEU A 75 3.34 5.26 17.09
CA LEU A 75 2.09 5.03 17.82
C LEU A 75 2.06 5.81 19.14
N ARG A 76 3.15 5.76 19.92
CA ARG A 76 3.27 6.53 21.17
C ARG A 76 3.25 8.04 20.92
N LYS A 77 3.91 8.52 19.87
CA LYS A 77 3.88 9.93 19.46
C LYS A 77 2.47 10.39 19.07
N LYS A 78 1.62 9.48 18.61
CA LYS A 78 0.20 9.72 18.32
C LYS A 78 -0.70 9.52 19.55
N ASN A 79 -0.13 9.41 20.75
CA ASN A 79 -0.86 9.22 22.01
C ASN A 79 -1.73 7.96 22.04
N VAL A 80 -1.36 6.93 21.28
CA VAL A 80 -2.03 5.62 21.37
C VAL A 80 -1.72 5.02 22.74
N PRO A 81 -2.74 4.58 23.52
CA PRO A 81 -2.53 3.98 24.83
C PRO A 81 -1.61 2.75 24.76
N GLU A 82 -0.74 2.59 25.76
CA GLU A 82 0.29 1.52 25.75
C GLU A 82 -0.34 0.11 25.70
N ALA A 83 -1.55 -0.06 26.22
CA ALA A 83 -2.30 -1.31 26.08
C ALA A 83 -2.51 -1.71 24.61
N TYR A 84 -2.88 -0.76 23.75
CA TYR A 84 -3.02 -1.02 22.31
C TYR A 84 -1.67 -1.23 21.63
N VAL A 85 -0.63 -0.50 22.05
CA VAL A 85 0.74 -0.70 21.53
C VAL A 85 1.22 -2.12 21.82
N GLY A 86 0.97 -2.63 23.05
CA GLY A 86 1.29 -3.99 23.44
C GLY A 86 0.56 -5.04 22.61
N ILE A 87 -0.75 -4.89 22.42
CA ILE A 87 -1.55 -5.80 21.58
C ILE A 87 -1.00 -5.85 20.15
N ILE A 88 -0.73 -4.70 19.54
CA ILE A 88 -0.18 -4.63 18.17
C ILE A 88 1.21 -5.26 18.12
N HIS A 89 2.05 -5.00 19.12
CA HIS A 89 3.38 -5.61 19.22
C HIS A 89 3.28 -7.15 19.24
N ASP A 90 2.41 -7.70 20.09
CA ASP A 90 2.25 -9.14 20.25
C ASP A 90 1.68 -9.81 18.99
N MET A 91 0.77 -9.15 18.27
CA MET A 91 0.27 -9.62 16.98
C MET A 91 1.38 -9.86 15.95
N TYR A 92 2.42 -9.01 15.94
CA TYR A 92 3.54 -9.13 15.02
C TYR A 92 4.68 -9.99 15.55
N ALA A 93 4.92 -9.98 16.87
CA ALA A 93 5.95 -10.81 17.50
C ALA A 93 5.58 -12.30 17.51
N ALA A 94 4.29 -12.64 17.63
CA ALA A 94 3.81 -14.03 17.66
C ALA A 94 3.52 -14.61 16.27
N ALA A 95 3.71 -13.85 15.19
CA ALA A 95 3.39 -14.30 13.84
C ALA A 95 4.48 -15.24 13.29
N ALA A 96 4.25 -16.55 13.39
CA ALA A 96 5.03 -17.57 12.69
C ALA A 96 4.30 -18.04 11.43
N THR A 97 4.87 -17.75 10.25
CA THR A 97 4.36 -18.26 8.96
C THR A 97 5.24 -19.40 8.45
N THR A 98 4.69 -20.60 8.38
CA THR A 98 5.32 -21.76 7.74
C THR A 98 4.88 -21.86 6.28
N VAL A 99 5.84 -21.83 5.35
CA VAL A 99 5.58 -22.01 3.92
C VAL A 99 5.79 -23.48 3.56
N ARG A 100 4.71 -24.21 3.23
CA ARG A 100 4.84 -25.52 2.59
C ARG A 100 5.22 -25.33 1.12
N LYS A 101 6.48 -25.58 0.79
CA LYS A 101 6.90 -25.68 -0.61
C LYS A 101 6.41 -27.03 -1.14
N HIS A 102 5.34 -27.02 -1.93
CA HIS A 102 5.11 -28.14 -2.84
C HIS A 102 6.28 -28.16 -3.83
N HIS A 103 6.97 -29.29 -3.93
CA HIS A 103 7.98 -29.50 -4.95
C HIS A 103 7.27 -29.54 -6.31
N VAL A 104 7.14 -28.37 -6.95
CA VAL A 104 6.73 -28.32 -8.34
C VAL A 104 7.96 -28.71 -9.15
N ASP A 105 7.86 -29.82 -9.86
CA ASP A 105 8.91 -30.28 -10.75
C ASP A 105 9.24 -29.17 -11.75
N ARG A 106 10.52 -28.76 -11.79
CA ARG A 106 11.00 -27.70 -12.69
C ARG A 106 10.76 -28.02 -14.15
N GLN A 107 10.64 -29.31 -14.50
CA GLN A 107 10.33 -29.73 -15.87
C GLN A 107 8.88 -29.41 -16.27
N GLN A 108 7.95 -29.40 -15.32
CA GLN A 108 6.55 -29.10 -15.59
C GLN A 108 6.32 -27.59 -15.73
N LEU A 109 7.05 -26.78 -14.94
CA LEU A 109 7.04 -25.31 -15.04
C LEU A 109 7.64 -24.80 -16.35
N SER A 110 8.71 -25.42 -16.84
CA SER A 110 9.31 -25.04 -18.13
C SER A 110 8.37 -25.32 -19.30
N GLN A 111 7.68 -26.48 -19.31
CA GLN A 111 6.67 -26.80 -20.32
C GLN A 111 5.48 -25.82 -20.31
N TRP A 112 5.01 -25.40 -19.14
CA TRP A 112 3.90 -24.46 -19.01
C TRP A 112 4.26 -23.03 -19.48
N LEU A 113 5.46 -22.56 -19.16
CA LEU A 113 5.94 -21.23 -19.57
C LEU A 113 6.18 -21.14 -21.09
N LEU A 114 6.76 -22.19 -21.70
CA LEU A 114 6.97 -22.27 -23.15
C LEU A 114 5.65 -22.42 -23.95
N GLY A 115 4.63 -23.05 -23.36
CA GLY A 115 3.29 -23.15 -23.95
C GLY A 115 2.54 -21.81 -23.94
N SER A 116 2.62 -21.08 -22.82
CA SER A 116 1.85 -19.84 -22.63
C SER A 116 2.38 -18.66 -23.45
N THR A 117 3.67 -18.62 -23.80
CA THR A 117 4.26 -17.53 -24.61
C THR A 117 3.77 -17.46 -26.05
N LYS A 118 3.11 -18.52 -26.55
CA LYS A 118 2.53 -18.51 -27.91
C LYS A 118 1.19 -17.76 -28.01
N ASP A 119 0.49 -17.56 -26.89
CA ASP A 119 -0.85 -16.94 -26.89
C ASP A 119 -0.82 -15.42 -26.67
N TRP A 120 0.27 -14.88 -26.10
CA TRP A 120 0.37 -13.43 -25.81
C TRP A 120 0.63 -12.56 -27.04
N HIS A 121 1.23 -13.09 -28.10
CA HIS A 121 1.56 -12.31 -29.30
C HIS A 121 0.36 -12.02 -30.21
N SER A 122 -0.81 -12.60 -29.94
CA SER A 122 -2.02 -12.46 -30.79
C SER A 122 -3.06 -11.47 -30.25
N ALA A 123 -2.90 -10.95 -29.02
CA ALA A 123 -3.99 -10.25 -28.32
C ALA A 123 -3.79 -8.73 -28.08
N HIS A 124 -2.63 -8.14 -28.41
CA HIS A 124 -2.38 -6.72 -28.15
C HIS A 124 -1.64 -5.99 -29.27
N TYR A 125 -2.28 -5.86 -30.43
CA TYR A 125 -1.99 -4.80 -31.41
C TYR A 125 -3.27 -4.44 -32.20
N SER A 126 -4.28 -3.96 -31.49
CA SER A 126 -5.35 -3.14 -32.04
C SER A 126 -5.95 -2.33 -30.90
N SER A 127 -6.02 -1.01 -31.06
CA SER A 127 -6.42 0.03 -30.09
C SER A 127 -5.34 0.54 -29.12
N PHE A 128 -4.35 1.22 -29.68
CA PHE A 128 -4.00 2.59 -29.29
C PHE A 128 -3.95 3.45 -30.57
#